data_AF-J7QC51-F1
#
_entry.id   AF-J7QC51-F1
#
_cell.length_a   1.000
_cell.length_b   1.000
_cell.length_c   1.000
_cell.angle_alpha   90.00
_cell.angle_beta   90.00
_cell.angle_gamma   90.00
#
_symmetry.space_group_name_H-M   'P 1'
#
loop_
_entity.id
_entity.type
_entity.pdbx_description
1 polymer ?
#
loop_
_entity_poly.entity_id
_entity_poly.type
_entity_poly.pdbx_seq_one_letter_code
_entity_poly.pdbx_strand_id
1 'polypeptide(L)'
;DDNGQDLTNYNFGTDGFRATSGGVCVAGGVRGGVDWMRKLAFRYRRIKEIYERYAANVGSLLAPRDRDSWLQIRQDLETVTDTWLTLAMKSLNIINQR
;
A
#
# COMPACT_ATOMS: atom_id res chain seq x y z
N ASP A 1 -14.85 -9.65 4.50
CA ASP A 1 -14.79 -10.62 5.60
C ASP A 1 -13.34 -11.07 5.77
N ASP A 2 -12.61 -10.41 6.67
CA ASP A 2 -11.23 -10.75 7.02
C ASP A 2 -11.25 -11.57 8.31
N ASN A 3 -10.70 -12.76 8.29
CA ASN A 3 -10.70 -13.68 9.42
C ASN A 3 -9.46 -13.51 10.33
N GLY A 4 -8.60 -12.52 10.07
CA GLY A 4 -7.43 -12.25 10.89
C GLY A 4 -6.29 -13.26 10.74
N GLN A 5 -6.33 -14.14 9.72
CA GLN A 5 -5.25 -15.09 9.47
C GLN A 5 -3.92 -14.38 9.14
N ASP A 6 -2.79 -14.98 9.50
CA ASP A 6 -1.48 -14.48 9.07
C ASP A 6 -1.34 -14.54 7.55
N LEU A 7 -0.88 -13.44 6.94
CA LEU A 7 -0.71 -13.30 5.50
C LEU A 7 0.77 -13.40 5.07
N THR A 8 1.69 -13.65 6.00
CA THR A 8 3.14 -13.73 5.71
C THR A 8 3.46 -14.77 4.64
N ASN A 9 2.80 -15.93 4.68
CA ASN A 9 2.95 -17.01 3.70
C ASN A 9 1.84 -17.05 2.63
N TYR A 10 0.94 -16.06 2.61
CA TYR A 10 -0.18 -16.04 1.67
C TYR A 10 0.31 -15.58 0.28
N ASN A 11 0.15 -16.44 -0.73
CA ASN A 11 0.56 -16.13 -2.08
C ASN A 11 -0.54 -15.41 -2.88
N PHE A 12 -0.48 -14.08 -2.88
CA PHE A 12 -1.39 -13.21 -3.63
C PHE A 12 -1.30 -13.39 -5.16
N GLY A 13 -0.17 -13.89 -5.69
CA GLY A 13 0.02 -14.07 -7.13
C GLY A 13 -0.76 -15.25 -7.70
N THR A 14 -1.05 -16.25 -6.87
CA THR A 14 -1.68 -17.52 -7.29
C THR A 14 -3.10 -17.72 -6.74
N ASP A 15 -3.63 -16.79 -5.94
CA ASP A 15 -4.93 -16.94 -5.29
C ASP A 15 -6.15 -16.73 -6.21
N GLY A 16 -5.91 -16.50 -7.51
CA GLY A 16 -6.95 -16.35 -8.52
C GLY A 16 -7.81 -15.09 -8.37
N PHE A 17 -7.40 -14.12 -7.55
CA PHE A 17 -8.13 -12.86 -7.41
C PHE A 17 -8.08 -12.07 -8.72
N ARG A 18 -9.26 -11.75 -9.28
CA ARG A 18 -9.41 -10.93 -10.49
C ARG A 18 -10.62 -10.02 -10.35
N ALA A 19 -10.52 -8.83 -10.94
CA ALA A 19 -11.68 -7.96 -11.15
C ALA A 19 -12.35 -8.38 -12.47
N THR A 20 -13.57 -8.89 -12.41
CA THR A 20 -14.37 -9.14 -13.62
C THR A 20 -15.01 -7.84 -14.06
N SER A 21 -14.58 -7.31 -15.21
CA SER A 21 -15.25 -6.22 -15.91
C SER A 21 -16.67 -6.67 -16.30
N GLY A 22 -17.69 -6.28 -15.54
CA GLY A 22 -19.08 -6.66 -15.78
C GLY A 22 -19.91 -6.96 -14.54
N GLY A 23 -19.34 -6.84 -13.34
CA GLY A 23 -20.05 -7.05 -12.09
C GLY A 23 -19.16 -7.78 -11.10
N VAL A 24 -18.95 -7.15 -9.95
CA VAL A 24 -18.47 -7.84 -8.74
C VAL A 24 -19.45 -8.99 -8.51
N CYS A 25 -19.01 -10.25 -8.53
CA CYS A 25 -19.74 -11.46 -8.10
C CYS A 25 -20.31 -12.50 -9.11
N VAL A 26 -19.77 -12.71 -10.32
CA VAL A 26 -20.25 -13.82 -11.20
C VAL A 26 -19.17 -14.83 -11.57
N ALA A 27 -18.39 -15.30 -10.60
CA ALA A 27 -17.69 -16.58 -10.74
C ALA A 27 -18.46 -17.64 -9.94
N GLY A 28 -19.50 -18.21 -10.54
CA GLY A 28 -20.17 -19.43 -10.05
C GLY A 28 -20.87 -19.31 -8.68
N GLY A 29 -21.97 -18.55 -8.61
CA GLY A 29 -22.91 -18.59 -7.47
C GLY A 29 -22.48 -17.79 -6.22
N VAL A 30 -23.36 -17.79 -5.21
CA VAL A 30 -23.28 -16.99 -3.96
C VAL A 30 -21.93 -17.14 -3.22
N ARG A 31 -21.23 -18.27 -3.40
CA ARG A 31 -19.91 -18.52 -2.80
C ARG A 31 -18.76 -17.72 -3.44
N GLY A 32 -18.89 -17.33 -4.71
CA GLY A 32 -17.85 -16.56 -5.41
C GLY A 32 -17.71 -15.13 -4.90
N GLY A 33 -18.81 -14.48 -4.50
CA GLY A 33 -18.78 -13.11 -3.95
C GLY A 33 -18.11 -13.04 -2.57
N VAL A 34 -18.33 -14.04 -1.72
CA VAL A 34 -17.74 -14.08 -0.36
C VAL A 34 -16.24 -14.34 -0.42
N ASP A 35 -15.80 -15.31 -1.22
CA ASP A 35 -14.36 -15.58 -1.43
C ASP A 35 -13.64 -14.38 -2.02
N TRP A 36 -14.27 -13.71 -3.00
CA TRP A 36 -13.74 -12.49 -3.59
C TRP A 36 -13.59 -11.36 -2.55
N MET A 37 -14.62 -11.12 -1.72
CA MET A 37 -14.56 -10.11 -0.65
C MET A 37 -13.51 -10.43 0.40
N ARG A 38 -13.27 -11.71 0.69
CA ARG A 38 -12.21 -12.14 1.61
C ARG A 38 -10.82 -11.85 1.03
N LYS A 39 -10.58 -12.22 -0.23
CA LYS A 39 -9.32 -11.93 -0.95
C LYS A 39 -9.05 -10.43 -1.11
N LEU A 40 -10.12 -9.63 -1.28
CA LEU A 40 -10.04 -8.17 -1.27
C LEU A 40 -9.62 -7.65 0.11
N ALA A 41 -10.26 -8.14 1.18
CA ALA A 41 -9.93 -7.72 2.54
C ALA A 41 -8.48 -8.06 2.90
N PHE A 42 -7.99 -9.25 2.53
CA PHE A 42 -6.59 -9.64 2.72
C PHE A 42 -5.62 -8.68 2.02
N ARG A 43 -5.94 -8.21 0.81
CA ARG A 43 -5.11 -7.23 0.10
C ARG A 43 -5.06 -5.90 0.83
N TYR A 44 -6.21 -5.38 1.28
CA TYR A 44 -6.24 -4.13 2.03
C TYR A 44 -5.50 -4.24 3.36
N ARG A 45 -5.66 -5.35 4.10
CA ARG A 45 -4.89 -5.57 5.33
C ARG A 45 -3.40 -5.64 5.04
N ARG A 46 -2.99 -6.36 3.98
CA ARG A 46 -1.57 -6.41 3.61
C ARG A 46 -1.01 -5.03 3.22
N ILE A 47 -1.78 -4.22 2.50
CA ILE A 47 -1.42 -2.84 2.17
C ILE A 47 -1.24 -2.01 3.45
N LYS A 48 -2.17 -2.14 4.40
CA LYS A 48 -2.09 -1.47 5.71
C LYS A 48 -0.84 -1.89 6.49
N GLU A 49 -0.56 -3.20 6.57
CA GLU A 49 0.64 -3.73 7.23
C GLU A 49 1.94 -3.20 6.61
N ILE A 50 2.01 -3.13 5.27
CA ILE A 50 3.16 -2.57 4.56
C ILE A 50 3.28 -1.08 4.87
N TYR A 51 2.18 -0.34 4.82
CA TYR A 51 2.18 1.08 5.14
C TYR A 51 2.68 1.34 6.57
N GLU A 52 2.11 0.67 7.57
CA GLU A 52 2.48 0.84 8.98
C GLU A 52 3.97 0.52 9.22
N ARG A 53 4.52 -0.48 8.53
CA ARG A 53 5.94 -0.85 8.65
C ARG A 53 6.88 0.12 7.95
N TYR A 54 6.50 0.63 6.79
CA TYR A 54 7.42 1.34 5.88
C TYR A 54 7.13 2.84 5.74
N ALA A 55 6.04 3.39 6.30
CA ALA A 55 5.67 4.80 6.15
C ALA A 55 6.77 5.77 6.62
N ALA A 56 7.49 5.43 7.68
CA ALA A 56 8.61 6.24 8.17
C ALA A 56 9.89 6.07 7.34
N ASN A 57 10.02 4.96 6.58
CA ASN A 57 11.22 4.65 5.80
C ASN A 57 10.86 3.91 4.50
N VAL A 58 10.26 4.64 3.56
CA VAL A 58 9.88 4.10 2.24
C VAL A 58 11.09 3.54 1.49
N GLY A 59 12.29 4.10 1.72
CA GLY A 59 13.52 3.62 1.09
C GLY A 59 13.88 2.17 1.44
N SER A 60 13.41 1.64 2.58
CA SER A 60 13.62 0.22 2.95
C SER A 60 12.62 -0.74 2.28
N LEU A 61 11.55 -0.22 1.69
CA LEU A 61 10.60 -1.01 0.88
C LEU A 61 11.10 -1.20 -0.56
N LEU A 62 11.89 -0.25 -1.07
CA LEU A 62 12.39 -0.25 -2.43
C LEU A 62 13.61 -1.16 -2.58
N ALA A 63 13.81 -1.70 -3.79
CA ALA A 63 15.07 -2.37 -4.13
C ALA A 63 16.24 -1.36 -4.04
N PRO A 64 17.47 -1.80 -3.70
CA PRO A 64 18.59 -0.87 -3.49
C PRO A 64 18.82 0.11 -4.65
N ARG A 65 18.77 -0.37 -5.89
CA ARG A 65 18.93 0.46 -7.09
C ARG A 65 17.82 1.52 -7.23
N ASP A 66 16.58 1.15 -6.92
CA ASP A 66 15.43 2.04 -7.04
C ASP A 66 15.39 3.06 -5.91
N ARG A 67 15.92 2.69 -4.72
CA ARG A 67 16.07 3.57 -3.57
C ARG A 67 16.97 4.77 -3.88
N ASP A 68 18.12 4.55 -4.52
CA ASP A 68 19.06 5.63 -4.82
C ASP A 68 18.46 6.62 -5.83
N SER A 69 17.82 6.10 -6.89
CA SER A 69 17.07 6.92 -7.85
C SER A 69 15.95 7.71 -7.19
N TRP A 70 15.20 7.07 -6.28
CA TRP A 70 14.14 7.74 -5.52
C TRP A 70 14.68 8.87 -4.63
N LEU A 71 15.81 8.66 -3.95
CA LEU A 71 16.45 9.69 -3.12
C LEU A 71 16.93 10.88 -3.97
N GLN A 72 17.49 10.62 -5.16
CA GLN A 72 17.88 11.69 -6.08
C GLN A 72 16.68 12.54 -6.50
N ILE A 73 15.60 11.89 -6.97
CA ILE A 73 14.37 12.60 -7.39
C ILE A 73 13.78 13.41 -6.22
N ARG A 74 13.84 12.88 -4.99
CA ARG A 74 13.40 13.58 -3.78
C ARG A 74 14.20 14.87 -3.55
N GLN A 75 15.52 14.81 -3.70
CA GLN A 75 16.39 15.98 -3.55
C GLN A 75 16.16 17.02 -4.64
N ASP A 76 16.02 16.57 -5.89
CA ASP A 76 15.73 17.44 -7.03
C ASP A 76 14.36 18.13 -6.85
N LEU A 77 13.35 17.40 -6.35
CA LEU A 77 12.02 17.95 -6.06
C LEU A 77 12.08 19.03 -4.98
N GLU A 78 12.79 18.81 -3.86
CA GLU A 78 12.95 19.85 -2.82
C GLU A 78 13.67 21.08 -3.39
N THR A 79 14.61 20.90 -4.30
CA THR A 79 15.34 22.01 -4.95
C THR A 79 14.43 22.81 -5.88
N VAL A 80 13.68 22.13 -6.76
CA VAL A 80 12.79 22.77 -7.73
C VAL A 80 11.56 23.41 -7.07
N THR A 81 11.15 22.91 -5.91
CA THR A 81 9.98 23.40 -5.16
C THR A 81 10.33 24.33 -4.00
N ASP A 82 11.57 24.83 -3.93
CA ASP A 82 12.05 25.72 -2.87
C ASP A 82 11.71 25.19 -1.46
N THR A 83 11.93 23.90 -1.23
CA THR A 83 11.69 23.19 0.03
C THR A 83 10.22 23.13 0.50
N TRP A 84 9.26 23.22 -0.43
CA TRP A 84 7.83 23.23 -0.12
C TRP A 84 7.38 22.05 0.76
N LEU A 85 7.80 20.84 0.42
CA LEU A 85 7.41 19.66 1.19
C LEU A 85 8.01 19.68 2.60
N THR A 86 9.26 20.10 2.74
CA THR A 86 9.89 20.30 4.06
C THR A 86 9.06 21.26 4.94
N LEU A 87 8.56 22.36 4.37
CA LEU A 87 7.69 23.30 5.08
C LEU A 87 6.34 22.68 5.44
N ALA A 88 5.69 21.97 4.50
CA ALA A 88 4.43 21.29 4.75
C ALA A 88 4.56 20.24 5.87
N MET A 89 5.65 19.45 5.86
CA MET A 89 5.94 18.45 6.88
C MET A 89 6.16 19.08 8.27
N LYS A 90 6.80 20.24 8.36
CA LYS A 90 6.92 20.98 9.64
C LYS A 90 5.53 21.32 10.19
N SER A 91 4.65 21.86 9.36
CA SER A 91 3.27 22.20 9.76
C SER A 91 2.47 20.97 10.20
N LEU A 92 2.55 19.87 9.46
CA LEU A 92 1.89 18.61 9.80
C LEU A 92 2.42 18.04 11.12
N ASN A 93 3.74 18.10 11.36
CA ASN A 93 4.33 17.61 12.60
C ASN A 93 3.87 18.43 13.82
N ILE A 94 3.72 19.76 13.67
CA ILE A 94 3.15 20.61 14.72
C ILE A 94 1.73 20.17 15.06
N ILE A 95 0.90 19.85 14.06
CA ILE A 95 -0.47 19.37 14.29
C ILE A 95 -0.46 18.01 14.99
N ASN A 96 0.42 17.10 14.57
CA ASN A 96 0.52 15.75 15.13
C ASN A 96 1.03 15.71 16.58
N GLN A 97 1.73 16.75 17.03
CA GLN A 97 2.24 16.88 18.40
C GLN A 97 1.28 17.58 19.37
N ARG A 98 0.15 18.10 18.90
CA ARG A 98 -0.90 18.71 19.73
C ARG A 98 -1.83 17.65 20.30
#